data_AF-A0A5M6IZR0-F1
#
_entry.id   AF-A0A5M6IZR0-F1
#
_cell.length_a   1.000
_cell.length_b   1.000
_cell.length_c   1.000
_cell.angle_alpha   90.00
_cell.angle_beta   90.00
_cell.angle_gamma   90.00
#
_symmetry.space_group_name_H-M   'P 1'
#
loop_
_entity.id
_entity.type
_entity.pdbx_description
1 polymer ?
#
loop_
_entity_poly.entity_id
_entity_poly.type
_entity_poly.pdbx_seq_one_letter_code
_entity_poly.pdbx_strand_id
1 'polypeptide(L)'
;MSRQHAITIALTALALGPALAHALELPNKIGLSREAYLLVQQIYHGWALLGIVVILQILLCGVLAWRLRGRIGGSLVLIAFLCAAGTQVVFWGWTYPANAATAQWTMLPEGWEALRAQWEYSHAAGAGLNLAALGFLLAAAVIRH
;
A
#
# COMPACT_ATOMS: atom_id res chain seq x y z
N MET A 1 -3.36 16.33 -18.93
CA MET A 1 -3.82 15.20 -18.12
C MET A 1 -5.12 14.64 -18.68
N SER A 2 -5.18 13.35 -19.03
CA SER A 2 -6.43 12.71 -19.48
C SER A 2 -7.33 12.31 -18.29
N ARG A 3 -8.63 12.09 -18.51
CA ARG A 3 -9.56 11.60 -17.47
C ARG A 3 -9.06 10.32 -16.79
N GLN A 4 -8.40 9.44 -17.55
CA GLN A 4 -7.86 8.19 -17.01
C GLN A 4 -6.69 8.43 -16.04
N HIS A 5 -5.78 9.36 -16.35
CA HIS A 5 -4.72 9.73 -15.42
C HIS A 5 -5.30 10.23 -14.10
N ALA A 6 -6.28 11.13 -14.15
CA ALA A 6 -6.90 11.70 -12.96
C ALA A 6 -7.54 10.61 -12.07
N ILE A 7 -8.26 9.66 -12.67
CA ILE A 7 -8.89 8.56 -11.93
C ILE A 7 -7.82 7.63 -11.32
N THR A 8 -6.79 7.26 -12.09
CA THR A 8 -5.70 6.40 -11.59
C THR A 8 -4.94 7.06 -10.45
N ILE A 9 -4.68 8.37 -10.55
CA ILE A 9 -4.06 9.18 -9.48
C ILE A 9 -4.96 9.19 -8.24
N ALA A 10 -6.26 9.45 -8.40
CA ALA A 10 -7.20 9.49 -7.28
C ALA A 10 -7.27 8.15 -6.53
N LEU A 11 -7.37 7.02 -7.26
CA LEU A 11 -7.35 5.69 -6.65
C LEU A 11 -6.02 5.39 -5.96
N THR A 12 -4.90 5.80 -6.55
CA THR A 12 -3.57 5.63 -5.95
C THR A 12 -3.43 6.44 -4.67
N ALA A 13 -3.95 7.67 -4.64
CA ALA A 13 -3.97 8.49 -3.43
C ALA A 13 -4.86 7.89 -2.34
N LEU A 14 -6.03 7.34 -2.70
CA LEU A 14 -6.90 6.65 -1.75
C LEU A 14 -6.27 5.36 -1.20
N ALA A 15 -5.56 4.60 -2.02
CA ALA A 15 -4.80 3.42 -1.57
C ALA A 15 -3.60 3.78 -0.69
N LEU A 16 -2.96 4.93 -0.96
CA LEU A 16 -1.84 5.45 -0.16
C LEU A 16 -2.29 5.89 1.24
N GLY A 17 -3.52 6.39 1.41
CA GLY A 17 -4.06 6.85 2.70
C GLY A 17 -3.82 5.89 3.87
N PRO A 18 -4.37 4.66 3.86
CA PRO A 18 -4.16 3.68 4.94
C PRO A 18 -2.69 3.25 5.06
N ALA A 19 -1.95 3.14 3.95
CA ALA A 19 -0.54 2.76 3.99
C ALA A 19 0.30 3.82 4.72
N LEU A 20 0.06 5.11 4.45
CA LEU A 20 0.69 6.20 5.18
C LEU A 20 0.27 6.24 6.64
N ALA A 21 -0.99 5.96 6.96
CA ALA A 21 -1.44 5.89 8.35
C ALA A 21 -0.59 4.89 9.16
N HIS A 22 -0.44 3.65 8.66
CA HIS A 22 0.44 2.66 9.30
C HIS A 22 1.89 3.15 9.42
N ALA A 23 2.46 3.71 8.36
CA ALA A 23 3.85 4.16 8.36
C ALA A 23 4.10 5.32 9.34
N LEU A 24 3.17 6.26 9.46
CA LEU A 24 3.27 7.41 10.34
C LEU A 24 3.01 7.06 11.81
N GLU A 25 2.22 6.02 12.07
CA GLU A 25 1.96 5.51 13.42
C GLU A 25 3.13 4.66 13.95
N LEU A 26 3.90 4.01 13.06
CA LEU A 26 4.98 3.07 13.40
C LEU A 26 5.93 3.55 14.51
N PRO A 27 6.50 4.78 14.49
CA PRO A 27 7.47 5.20 15.51
C PRO A 27 6.90 5.18 16.93
N ASN A 28 5.61 5.47 17.08
CA ASN A 28 4.93 5.50 18.37
C ASN A 28 4.32 4.12 18.73
N LYS A 29 4.07 3.28 17.72
CA LYS A 29 3.37 2.01 17.88
C LYS A 29 4.31 0.82 18.14
N ILE A 30 5.51 0.83 17.57
CA ILE A 30 6.42 -0.32 17.60
C ILE A 30 6.90 -0.69 19.02
N GLY A 31 6.96 0.29 19.93
CA GLY A 31 7.40 0.12 21.32
C GLY A 31 6.29 -0.10 22.33
N LEU A 32 5.01 -0.17 21.89
CA LEU A 32 3.88 -0.34 22.81
C LEU A 32 3.94 -1.67 23.57
N SER A 33 3.36 -1.67 24.78
CA SER A 33 3.11 -2.91 25.51
C SER A 33 2.19 -3.82 24.73
N ARG A 34 2.17 -5.10 25.10
CA ARG A 34 1.34 -6.13 24.48
C ARG A 34 -0.13 -5.72 24.38
N GLU A 35 -0.71 -5.29 25.50
CA GLU A 35 -2.13 -4.93 25.62
C GLU A 35 -2.44 -3.65 24.84
N ALA A 36 -1.56 -2.64 24.92
CA ALA A 36 -1.73 -1.39 24.20
C ALA A 36 -1.62 -1.58 22.69
N TYR A 37 -0.67 -2.40 22.23
CA TYR A 37 -0.52 -2.72 20.82
C TYR A 37 -1.75 -3.46 20.28
N LEU A 38 -2.26 -4.45 21.01
CA LEU A 38 -3.45 -5.20 20.62
C LEU A 38 -4.69 -4.29 20.54
N LEU A 39 -4.86 -3.40 21.51
CA LEU A 39 -5.94 -2.42 21.53
C LEU A 39 -5.89 -1.48 20.31
N VAL A 40 -4.73 -0.91 20.02
CA VAL A 40 -4.54 -0.03 18.84
C VAL A 40 -4.77 -0.80 17.56
N GLN A 41 -4.34 -2.07 17.45
CA GLN A 41 -4.62 -2.88 16.26
C GLN A 41 -6.11 -3.03 15.96
N GLN A 42 -6.99 -3.00 16.98
CA GLN A 42 -8.43 -3.13 16.76
C GLN A 42 -9.03 -1.99 15.92
N ILE A 43 -8.38 -0.82 15.86
CA ILE A 43 -8.92 0.32 15.09
C ILE A 43 -8.94 0.07 13.58
N TYR A 44 -8.20 -0.95 13.10
CA TYR A 44 -8.17 -1.32 11.69
C TYR A 44 -9.19 -2.39 11.31
N HIS A 45 -10.06 -2.83 12.23
CA HIS A 45 -11.13 -3.75 11.88
C HIS A 45 -11.97 -3.19 10.71
N GLY A 46 -12.16 -4.03 9.69
CA GLY A 46 -12.89 -3.66 8.46
C GLY A 46 -12.04 -3.01 7.36
N TRP A 47 -10.78 -2.65 7.61
CA TRP A 47 -9.92 -2.02 6.61
C TRP A 47 -9.63 -2.92 5.39
N ALA A 48 -9.87 -4.24 5.49
CA ALA A 48 -9.81 -5.16 4.36
C ALA A 48 -10.69 -4.73 3.17
N LEU A 49 -11.78 -3.99 3.41
CA LEU A 49 -12.65 -3.44 2.36
C LEU A 49 -11.92 -2.44 1.44
N LEU A 50 -10.87 -1.77 1.94
CA LEU A 50 -10.00 -0.90 1.13
C LEU A 50 -9.25 -1.68 0.05
N GLY A 51 -9.19 -3.02 0.15
CA GLY A 51 -8.69 -3.90 -0.90
C GLY A 51 -9.40 -3.70 -2.26
N ILE A 52 -10.67 -3.26 -2.26
CA ILE A 52 -11.39 -2.90 -3.50
C ILE A 52 -10.68 -1.74 -4.21
N VAL A 53 -10.29 -0.70 -3.46
CA VAL A 53 -9.56 0.46 -4.00
C VAL A 53 -8.21 0.04 -4.56
N VAL A 54 -7.49 -0.83 -3.84
CA VAL A 54 -6.19 -1.37 -4.26
C VAL A 54 -6.30 -2.17 -5.55
N ILE A 55 -7.31 -3.04 -5.68
CA ILE A 55 -7.55 -3.79 -6.93
C ILE A 55 -7.80 -2.82 -8.09
N LEU A 56 -8.68 -1.84 -7.91
CA LEU A 56 -8.99 -0.85 -8.94
C LEU A 56 -7.76 -0.01 -9.32
N GLN A 57 -6.95 0.38 -8.33
CA GLN A 57 -5.69 1.09 -8.53
C GLN A 57 -4.75 0.30 -9.45
N ILE A 58 -4.46 -0.95 -9.12
CA ILE A 58 -3.52 -1.79 -9.89
C ILE A 58 -4.04 -2.03 -11.31
N LEU A 59 -5.33 -2.34 -11.45
CA LEU A 59 -5.95 -2.55 -12.76
C LEU A 59 -5.85 -1.30 -13.63
N LEU A 60 -6.20 -0.11 -13.11
CA LEU A 60 -6.14 1.11 -13.90
C LEU A 60 -4.71 1.60 -14.15
N CYS A 61 -3.77 1.36 -13.23
CA CYS A 61 -2.34 1.57 -13.49
C CYS A 61 -1.87 0.68 -14.65
N GLY A 62 -2.21 -0.61 -14.65
CA GLY A 62 -1.83 -1.54 -15.71
C GLY A 62 -2.42 -1.17 -17.07
N VAL A 63 -3.72 -0.82 -17.11
CA VAL A 63 -4.38 -0.36 -18.35
C VAL A 63 -3.73 0.92 -18.87
N LEU A 64 -3.41 1.87 -17.99
CA LEU A 64 -2.78 3.14 -18.39
C LEU A 64 -1.35 2.90 -18.91
N ALA A 65 -0.56 2.06 -18.23
CA ALA A 65 0.78 1.67 -18.66
C ALA A 65 0.74 1.02 -20.05
N TRP A 66 -0.20 0.09 -20.28
CA TRP A 66 -0.37 -0.55 -21.58
C TRP A 66 -0.75 0.45 -22.69
N ARG A 67 -1.65 1.40 -22.40
CA ARG A 67 -2.08 2.42 -23.38
C ARG A 67 -0.98 3.41 -23.76
N LEU A 68 -0.08 3.71 -22.83
CA LEU A 68 1.01 4.66 -23.03
C LEU A 68 2.32 3.98 -23.44
N ARG A 69 2.33 2.67 -23.70
CA ARG A 69 3.51 1.95 -24.17
C ARG A 69 4.11 2.63 -25.40
N GLY A 70 5.41 2.88 -25.37
CA GLY A 70 6.14 3.59 -26.44
C GLY A 70 5.97 5.11 -26.47
N ARG A 71 5.25 5.73 -25.53
CA ARG A 71 5.15 7.20 -25.39
C ARG A 71 6.12 7.73 -24.35
N ILE A 72 6.46 9.03 -24.43
CA ILE A 72 7.44 9.70 -23.54
C ILE A 72 7.14 9.50 -22.04
N GLY A 73 5.87 9.47 -21.63
CA GLY A 73 5.45 9.21 -20.24
C GLY A 73 5.16 7.74 -19.89
N GLY A 74 5.22 6.82 -20.86
CA GLY A 74 4.80 5.43 -20.69
C GLY A 74 5.65 4.66 -19.67
N SER A 75 6.97 4.87 -19.66
CA SER A 75 7.88 4.19 -18.73
C SER A 75 7.61 4.59 -17.27
N LEU A 76 7.25 5.85 -17.00
CA LEU A 76 6.92 6.30 -15.66
C LEU A 76 5.64 5.63 -15.14
N VAL A 77 4.61 5.51 -15.99
CA VAL A 77 3.38 4.81 -15.62
C VAL A 77 3.62 3.31 -15.43
N LEU A 78 4.51 2.71 -16.24
CA LEU A 78 4.92 1.32 -16.03
C LEU A 78 5.61 1.15 -14.67
N ILE A 79 6.55 2.03 -14.30
CA ILE A 79 7.21 1.99 -12.99
C ILE A 79 6.17 2.16 -11.88
N ALA A 80 5.20 3.09 -12.02
CA ALA A 80 4.13 3.26 -11.04
C ALA A 80 3.29 1.98 -10.87
N PHE A 81 2.94 1.31 -11.97
CA PHE A 81 2.26 0.02 -11.95
C PHE A 81 3.09 -1.05 -11.20
N LEU A 82 4.40 -1.14 -11.49
CA LEU A 82 5.29 -2.08 -10.82
C LEU A 82 5.43 -1.79 -9.32
N CYS A 83 5.46 -0.53 -8.90
CA CYS A 83 5.43 -0.15 -7.49
C CYS A 83 4.12 -0.58 -6.80
N ALA A 84 2.97 -0.35 -7.45
CA ALA A 84 1.67 -0.77 -6.92
C ALA A 84 1.56 -2.31 -6.81
N ALA A 85 2.03 -3.04 -7.83
CA ALA A 85 2.11 -4.49 -7.81
C ALA A 85 3.10 -5.00 -6.74
N GLY A 86 4.25 -4.34 -6.60
CA GLY A 86 5.25 -4.62 -5.57
C GLY A 86 4.69 -4.48 -4.15
N THR A 87 3.81 -3.50 -3.92
CA THR A 87 3.10 -3.37 -2.64
C THR A 87 2.28 -4.62 -2.32
N GLN A 88 1.64 -5.24 -3.32
CA GLN A 88 0.93 -6.50 -3.11
C GLN A 88 1.86 -7.66 -2.82
N VAL A 89 3.00 -7.74 -3.50
CA VAL A 89 4.02 -8.76 -3.19
C VAL A 89 4.45 -8.63 -1.72
N VAL A 90 4.69 -7.42 -1.23
CA VAL A 90 5.02 -7.16 0.17
C VAL A 90 3.87 -7.57 1.10
N PHE A 91 2.64 -7.18 0.77
CA PHE A 91 1.48 -7.52 1.58
C PHE A 91 1.29 -9.03 1.71
N TRP A 92 1.25 -9.75 0.60
CA TRP A 92 1.03 -11.19 0.59
C TRP A 92 2.20 -11.98 1.17
N GLY A 93 3.44 -11.48 1.01
CA GLY A 93 4.63 -12.14 1.53
C GLY A 93 4.86 -11.94 3.03
N TRP A 94 4.47 -10.80 3.61
CA TRP A 94 4.81 -10.45 4.99
C TRP A 94 3.64 -9.96 5.83
N THR A 95 2.79 -9.05 5.32
CA THR A 95 1.66 -8.53 6.11
C THR A 95 0.60 -9.60 6.35
N TYR A 96 0.20 -10.32 5.30
CA TYR A 96 -0.85 -11.32 5.36
C TYR A 96 -0.48 -12.53 6.25
N PRO A 97 0.74 -13.09 6.20
CA PRO A 97 1.13 -14.15 7.12
C PRO A 97 1.07 -13.72 8.60
N ALA A 98 1.48 -12.48 8.92
CA ALA A 98 1.37 -11.96 10.27
C ALA A 98 -0.10 -11.76 10.70
N ASN A 99 -0.96 -11.29 9.79
CA ASN A 99 -2.41 -11.25 10.02
C ASN A 99 -2.98 -12.65 10.27
N ALA A 100 -2.61 -13.65 9.48
CA ALA A 100 -3.11 -15.01 9.63
C ALA A 100 -2.68 -15.64 10.97
N ALA A 101 -1.41 -15.49 11.35
CA ALA A 101 -0.87 -16.01 12.60
C ALA A 101 -1.48 -15.38 13.87
N THR A 102 -1.99 -14.15 13.77
CA THR A 102 -2.60 -13.40 14.87
C THR A 102 -4.12 -13.39 14.84
N ALA A 103 -4.73 -14.16 13.92
CA ALA A 103 -6.16 -14.15 13.65
C ALA A 103 -6.72 -12.73 13.40
N GLN A 104 -6.03 -11.97 12.53
CA GLN A 104 -6.27 -10.54 12.28
C GLN A 104 -6.06 -9.68 13.52
N TRP A 105 -4.96 -9.92 14.25
CA TRP A 105 -4.63 -9.21 15.47
C TRP A 105 -5.73 -9.27 16.55
N THR A 106 -6.47 -10.37 16.65
CA THR A 106 -7.38 -10.61 17.79
C THR A 106 -6.73 -11.45 18.88
N MET A 107 -5.55 -12.02 18.61
CA MET A 107 -4.74 -12.73 19.58
C MET A 107 -3.24 -12.46 19.36
N LEU A 108 -2.45 -12.61 20.41
CA LEU A 108 -0.99 -12.50 20.36
C LEU A 108 -0.36 -13.83 20.81
N PRO A 109 0.12 -14.67 19.86
CA PRO A 109 0.78 -15.92 20.18
C PRO A 109 2.16 -15.67 20.82
N GLU A 110 2.84 -16.74 21.22
CA GLU A 110 4.24 -16.67 21.64
C GLU A 110 5.12 -16.10 20.52
N GLY A 111 6.06 -15.21 20.85
CA GLY A 111 6.93 -14.55 19.87
C GLY A 111 6.23 -13.50 18.98
N TRP A 112 5.07 -12.98 19.39
CA TRP A 112 4.30 -11.97 18.66
C TRP A 112 5.10 -10.71 18.31
N GLU A 113 6.17 -10.39 19.03
CA GLU A 113 7.03 -9.23 18.78
C GLU A 113 7.68 -9.31 17.38
N ALA A 114 8.05 -10.51 16.93
CA ALA A 114 8.58 -10.73 15.59
C ALA A 114 7.50 -10.51 14.53
N LEU A 115 6.28 -10.99 14.78
CA LEU A 115 5.12 -10.76 13.91
C LEU A 115 4.75 -9.27 13.85
N ARG A 116 4.85 -8.55 14.97
CA ARG A 116 4.67 -7.09 15.02
C ARG A 116 5.71 -6.41 14.14
N ALA A 117 6.99 -6.71 14.32
CA ALA A 117 8.04 -6.11 13.50
C ALA A 117 7.80 -6.38 12.01
N GLN A 118 7.55 -7.64 11.64
CA GLN A 118 7.22 -8.03 10.27
C GLN A 118 6.04 -7.24 9.71
N TRP A 119 4.95 -7.11 10.46
CA TRP A 119 3.73 -6.42 10.02
C TRP A 119 3.94 -4.91 9.87
N GLU A 120 4.52 -4.25 10.87
CA GLU A 120 4.75 -2.80 10.85
C GLU A 120 5.73 -2.41 9.73
N TYR A 121 6.86 -3.13 9.59
CA TYR A 121 7.84 -2.81 8.55
C TYR A 121 7.38 -3.19 7.14
N SER A 122 6.56 -4.23 6.98
CA SER A 122 5.97 -4.54 5.66
C SER A 122 4.98 -3.47 5.23
N HIS A 123 4.18 -2.91 6.14
CA HIS A 123 3.34 -1.75 5.84
C HIS A 123 4.14 -0.50 5.51
N ALA A 124 5.21 -0.22 6.25
CA ALA A 124 6.10 0.91 5.94
C ALA A 124 6.72 0.78 4.54
N ALA A 125 7.17 -0.43 4.16
CA ALA A 125 7.67 -0.70 2.81
C ALA A 125 6.56 -0.52 1.75
N GLY A 126 5.35 -1.03 2.01
CA GLY A 126 4.19 -0.84 1.14
C GLY A 126 3.78 0.63 0.98
N ALA A 127 3.90 1.44 2.03
CA ALA A 127 3.66 2.88 1.99
C ALA A 127 4.67 3.59 1.09
N GLY A 128 5.97 3.26 1.22
CA GLY A 128 7.02 3.77 0.34
C GLY A 128 6.78 3.45 -1.13
N LEU A 129 6.36 2.23 -1.44
CA LEU A 129 6.02 1.81 -2.81
C LEU A 129 4.79 2.53 -3.36
N ASN A 130 3.71 2.68 -2.58
CA ASN A 130 2.53 3.44 -3.02
C ASN A 130 2.84 4.93 -3.20
N LEU A 131 3.69 5.51 -2.35
CA LEU A 131 4.12 6.89 -2.48
C LEU A 131 4.92 7.09 -3.76
N ALA A 132 5.85 6.18 -4.06
CA ALA A 132 6.58 6.18 -5.33
C ALA A 132 5.64 6.04 -6.52
N ALA A 133 4.65 5.12 -6.46
CA ALA A 133 3.65 4.95 -7.50
C ALA A 133 2.88 6.25 -7.78
N LEU A 134 2.43 6.95 -6.73
CA LEU A 134 1.77 8.25 -6.86
C LEU A 134 2.69 9.30 -7.49
N GLY A 135 3.94 9.39 -7.03
CA GLY A 135 4.92 10.33 -7.55
C GLY A 135 5.19 10.14 -9.05
N PHE A 136 5.37 8.89 -9.49
CA PHE A 136 5.56 8.58 -10.91
C PHE A 136 4.32 8.86 -11.76
N LEU A 137 3.11 8.61 -11.25
CA LEU A 137 1.87 8.97 -11.94
C LEU A 137 1.72 10.48 -12.10
N LEU A 138 2.04 11.26 -11.07
CA LEU A 138 2.02 12.72 -11.13
C LEU A 138 3.05 13.25 -12.13
N ALA A 139 4.27 12.72 -12.10
CA ALA A 139 5.32 13.06 -13.07
C ALA A 139 4.89 12.72 -14.51
N ALA A 140 4.31 11.54 -14.73
CA ALA A 140 3.79 11.16 -16.04
C ALA A 140 2.67 12.09 -16.53
N ALA A 141 1.80 12.57 -15.63
CA ALA A 141 0.67 13.41 -15.97
C ALA A 141 1.04 14.84 -16.40
N VAL A 142 2.21 15.34 -15.99
CA VAL A 142 2.72 16.67 -16.36
C VAL A 142 3.58 16.66 -17.62
N ILE A 143 4.10 15.50 -18.03
CA ILE A 143 4.79 15.34 -19.31
C ILE A 143 3.75 15.40 -20.44
N ARG A 144 3.90 16.37 -21.34
CA ARG A 144 3.05 16.45 -22.55
C ARG A 144 3.41 15.28 -23.48
N HIS A 145 2.39 14.53 -23.88
CA HIS A 145 2.50 13.48 -24.90
C HIS A 145 2.56 14.06 -26.31
#